data_AF-A0A242PH92-F1
#
_entry.id   AF-A0A242PH92-F1
#
_cell.length_a   1.000
_cell.length_b   1.000
_cell.length_c   1.000
_cell.angle_alpha   90.00
_cell.angle_beta   90.00
_cell.angle_gamma   90.00
#
_symmetry.space_group_name_H-M   'P 1'
#
loop_
_entity.id
_entity.type
_entity.pdbx_description
1 polymer ?
#
loop_
_entity_poly.entity_id
_entity_poly.type
_entity_poly.pdbx_seq_one_letter_code
_entity_poly.pdbx_strand_id
1 'polypeptide(L)'
;MIIDPLHFDRGANTLEDLQKVPKDCWRYMQLCDGTKEKPKDTEGLLYQARNYRLSPGRGGIDLVSLLKALPEMPISIECCNDEFALSHSPIERAKMYLEDTKKLLKQVAES
;
A
#
# COMPACT_ATOMS: atom_id res chain seq x y z
N MET A 1 -1.00 5.03 15.24
CA MET A 1 -0.52 3.98 14.33
C MET A 1 -0.96 4.33 12.94
N ILE A 2 0.01 4.41 12.04
CA ILE A 2 -0.19 4.53 10.60
C ILE A 2 0.27 3.21 10.02
N ILE A 3 -0.49 2.66 9.08
CA ILE A 3 -0.09 1.45 8.37
C ILE A 3 0.16 1.75 6.90
N ASP A 4 1.22 1.18 6.38
CA ASP A 4 1.65 1.28 5.01
C ASP A 4 1.89 -0.16 4.51
N PRO A 5 1.20 -0.62 3.44
CA PRO A 5 1.32 -2.00 2.98
C PRO A 5 2.74 -2.41 2.58
N LEU A 6 3.53 -1.49 2.02
CA LEU A 6 4.89 -1.78 1.62
C LEU A 6 5.76 -2.02 2.86
N HIS A 7 5.69 -1.12 3.85
CA HIS A 7 6.43 -1.29 5.09
C HIS A 7 5.98 -2.53 5.88
N PHE A 8 4.67 -2.79 5.88
CA PHE A 8 4.11 -4.00 6.49
C PHE A 8 4.71 -5.26 5.86
N ASP A 9 4.66 -5.39 4.54
CA ASP A 9 5.14 -6.58 3.84
C ASP A 9 6.68 -6.72 3.86
N ARG A 10 7.43 -5.62 3.71
CA ARG A 10 8.90 -5.67 3.73
C ARG A 10 9.47 -5.81 5.14
N GLY A 11 8.73 -5.38 6.16
CA GLY A 11 9.10 -5.54 7.57
C GLY A 11 8.88 -6.94 8.15
N ALA A 12 8.48 -7.92 7.31
CA ALA A 12 8.15 -9.29 7.72
C ALA A 12 7.08 -9.37 8.82
N ASN A 13 6.16 -8.40 8.84
CA ASN A 13 5.01 -8.40 9.74
C ASN A 13 3.96 -9.42 9.26
N THR A 14 3.13 -9.90 10.18
CA THR A 14 2.01 -10.79 9.87
C THR A 14 0.66 -10.15 10.23
N LEU A 15 -0.44 -10.72 9.75
CA LEU A 15 -1.78 -10.20 10.08
C LEU A 15 -2.07 -10.36 11.57
N GLU A 16 -1.48 -11.36 12.23
CA GLU A 16 -1.57 -11.56 13.68
C GLU A 16 -0.88 -10.42 14.46
N ASP A 17 0.15 -9.78 13.90
CA ASP A 17 0.77 -8.61 14.54
C ASP A 17 -0.19 -7.42 14.62
N LEU A 18 -1.11 -7.28 13.66
CA LEU A 18 -2.11 -6.21 13.65
C LEU A 18 -3.10 -6.35 14.81
N GLN A 19 -3.41 -7.58 15.23
CA GLN A 19 -4.32 -7.84 16.35
C GLN A 19 -3.74 -7.41 17.70
N LYS A 20 -2.41 -7.26 17.80
CA LYS A 20 -1.72 -6.80 19.02
C LYS A 20 -1.82 -5.29 19.22
N VAL A 21 -2.21 -4.54 18.19
CA VAL A 21 -2.34 -3.08 18.24
C VAL A 21 -3.70 -2.70 18.84
N PRO A 22 -3.75 -1.89 19.92
CA PRO A 22 -5.03 -1.41 20.47
C PRO A 22 -5.85 -0.66 19.41
N LYS A 23 -7.17 -0.90 19.38
CA LYS A 23 -8.06 -0.34 18.35
C LYS A 23 -7.97 1.19 18.26
N ASP A 24 -7.89 1.87 19.41
CA ASP A 24 -7.84 3.33 19.50
C ASP A 24 -6.47 3.92 19.10
N CYS A 25 -5.49 3.08 18.77
CA CYS A 25 -4.20 3.53 18.25
C CYS A 25 -4.23 3.74 16.74
N TRP A 26 -5.17 3.18 15.99
CA TRP A 26 -5.24 3.34 14.54
C TRP A 26 -5.60 4.78 14.15
N ARG A 27 -4.99 5.29 13.07
CA ARG A 27 -5.17 6.67 12.61
C ARG A 27 -5.58 6.73 11.14
N TYR A 28 -4.72 6.23 10.25
CA TYR A 28 -5.00 6.15 8.81
C TYR A 28 -4.03 5.16 8.14
N MET A 29 -4.35 4.80 6.90
CA MET A 29 -3.50 3.99 6.03
C MET A 29 -2.85 4.85 4.94
N GLN A 30 -1.59 4.58 4.64
CA GLN A 30 -0.89 5.04 3.43
C GLN A 30 -0.91 3.92 2.40
N LEU A 31 -1.99 3.85 1.63
CA LEU A 31 -2.23 2.77 0.68
C LEU A 31 -1.34 2.92 -0.55
N CYS A 32 -0.63 1.85 -0.85
CA CYS A 32 0.16 1.65 -2.06
C CYS A 32 0.21 0.15 -2.35
N ASP A 33 0.99 -0.23 -3.36
CA ASP A 33 1.37 -1.61 -3.60
C ASP A 33 2.87 -1.69 -3.87
N GLY A 34 3.41 -2.90 -3.93
CA GLY A 34 4.81 -3.18 -4.21
C GLY A 34 4.95 -4.43 -5.06
N THR A 35 6.13 -4.62 -5.66
CA THR A 35 6.44 -5.85 -6.40
C THR A 35 6.27 -7.09 -5.52
N LYS A 36 5.96 -8.23 -6.13
CA LYS A 36 5.95 -9.52 -5.42
C LYS A 36 7.34 -9.89 -4.94
N GLU A 37 8.34 -9.67 -5.79
CA GLU A 37 9.75 -9.87 -5.47
C GLU A 37 10.18 -8.82 -4.44
N LYS A 38 10.71 -9.29 -3.31
CA LYS A 38 11.24 -8.42 -2.26
C LYS A 38 12.71 -8.09 -2.56
N PRO A 39 13.14 -6.83 -2.42
CA PRO A 39 14.56 -6.49 -2.45
C PRO A 39 15.36 -7.29 -1.42
N LYS A 40 16.61 -7.64 -1.76
CA LYS A 40 17.47 -8.51 -0.93
C LYS A 40 18.33 -7.74 0.07
N ASP A 41 18.46 -6.43 -0.12
CA ASP A 41 19.31 -5.55 0.67
C ASP A 41 18.58 -4.27 1.07
N THR A 42 19.16 -3.56 2.03
CA THR A 42 18.61 -2.30 2.54
C THR A 42 18.54 -1.23 1.46
N GLU A 43 19.50 -1.19 0.53
CA GLU A 43 19.51 -0.22 -0.56
C GLU A 43 18.29 -0.39 -1.47
N GLY A 44 18.00 -1.62 -1.90
CA GLY A 44 16.82 -1.91 -2.72
C GLY A 44 15.50 -1.67 -1.97
N LEU A 45 15.45 -1.93 -0.65
CA LEU A 45 14.29 -1.58 0.18
C LEU A 45 14.06 -0.07 0.21
N LEU A 46 15.12 0.71 0.45
CA LEU A 46 15.04 2.17 0.50
C LEU A 46 14.67 2.76 -0.86
N TYR A 47 15.25 2.23 -1.94
CA TYR A 47 14.92 2.63 -3.30
C TYR A 47 13.43 2.38 -3.59
N GLN A 48 12.94 1.17 -3.32
CA GLN A 48 11.55 0.82 -3.56
C GLN A 48 10.58 1.71 -2.76
N ALA A 49 10.88 1.94 -1.48
CA ALA A 49 10.03 2.75 -0.61
C ALA A 49 9.88 4.20 -1.08
N ARG A 50 10.90 4.74 -1.76
CA ARG A 50 10.94 6.15 -2.19
C ARG A 50 10.55 6.36 -3.64
N ASN A 51 10.88 5.43 -4.52
CA ASN A 51 10.89 5.68 -5.97
C ASN A 51 10.12 4.65 -6.79
N TYR A 52 9.72 3.51 -6.20
CA TYR A 52 9.16 2.40 -6.95
C TYR A 52 8.00 1.70 -6.24
N ARG A 53 7.08 2.50 -5.72
CA ARG A 53 5.76 2.03 -5.27
C ARG A 53 4.85 1.84 -6.47
N LEU A 54 3.96 0.87 -6.39
CA LEU A 54 2.97 0.58 -7.42
C LEU A 54 1.59 1.07 -6.99
N SER A 55 0.71 1.26 -7.98
CA SER A 55 -0.70 1.60 -7.77
C SER A 55 -1.40 0.46 -7.00
N PRO A 56 -2.36 0.75 -6.10
CA PRO A 56 -3.05 -0.29 -5.31
C PRO A 56 -3.70 -1.37 -6.18
N GLY A 57 -3.35 -2.63 -5.95
CA GLY A 57 -3.87 -3.76 -6.73
C GLY A 57 -3.14 -3.99 -8.06
N ARG A 58 -2.02 -3.29 -8.30
CA ARG A 58 -1.14 -3.51 -9.47
C ARG A 58 0.19 -4.16 -9.12
N GLY A 59 0.42 -4.44 -7.84
CA GLY A 59 1.60 -5.14 -7.35
C GLY A 59 1.29 -6.57 -6.94
N GLY A 60 2.07 -7.05 -5.97
CA GLY A 60 2.03 -8.42 -5.47
C GLY A 60 1.81 -8.53 -3.97
N ILE A 61 1.53 -7.42 -3.28
CA ILE A 61 1.19 -7.46 -1.85
C ILE A 61 -0.26 -7.93 -1.70
N ASP A 62 -0.54 -8.79 -0.73
CA ASP A 62 -1.91 -9.23 -0.43
C ASP A 62 -2.70 -8.12 0.29
N LEU A 63 -3.10 -7.10 -0.47
CA LEU A 63 -3.83 -5.95 0.03
C LEU A 63 -5.25 -6.30 0.48
N VAL A 64 -5.86 -7.33 -0.10
CA VAL A 64 -7.23 -7.74 0.27
C VAL A 64 -7.26 -8.28 1.68
N SER A 65 -6.37 -9.22 2.00
CA SER A 65 -6.27 -9.76 3.36
C SER A 65 -5.86 -8.69 4.37
N LEU A 66 -4.93 -7.81 3.99
CA LEU A 66 -4.50 -6.70 4.84
C LEU A 66 -5.64 -5.73 5.17
N LEU A 67 -6.39 -5.26 4.17
CA LEU A 67 -7.51 -4.34 4.36
C LEU A 67 -8.62 -4.96 5.22
N LYS A 68 -8.89 -6.26 5.08
CA LYS A 68 -9.86 -6.99 5.91
C LYS A 68 -9.43 -7.16 7.37
N ALA A 69 -8.14 -7.21 7.65
CA ALA A 69 -7.61 -7.36 9.01
C ALA A 69 -7.62 -6.05 9.81
N LEU A 70 -7.82 -4.90 9.15
CA LEU A 70 -7.78 -3.59 9.76
C LEU A 70 -9.19 -3.07 10.07
N PRO A 71 -9.37 -2.22 11.10
CA PRO A 71 -10.62 -1.51 11.29
C PRO A 71 -10.85 -0.50 10.17
N GLU A 72 -12.09 -0.05 10.00
CA GLU A 72 -12.41 1.05 9.09
C GLU A 72 -11.63 2.31 9.51
N MET A 73 -10.88 2.90 8.56
CA MET A 73 -10.06 4.07 8.81
C MET A 73 -9.87 4.88 7.52
N PRO A 74 -9.51 6.17 7.61
CA PRO A 74 -9.14 6.97 6.45
C PRO A 74 -8.00 6.34 5.65
N ILE A 75 -8.11 6.40 4.33
CA ILE A 75 -7.08 5.92 3.39
C ILE A 75 -6.51 7.13 2.65
N SER A 76 -5.19 7.31 2.77
CA SER A 76 -4.39 8.18 1.92
C SER A 76 -3.67 7.33 0.88
N ILE A 77 -3.66 7.75 -0.38
CA ILE A 77 -2.92 7.04 -1.44
C ILE A 77 -1.48 7.57 -1.48
N GLU A 78 -0.49 6.71 -1.29
CA GLU A 78 0.94 7.07 -1.27
C GLU A 78 1.74 6.21 -2.26
N CYS A 79 1.69 6.57 -3.54
CA CYS A 79 2.31 5.81 -4.64
C CYS A 79 3.48 6.58 -5.27
N CYS A 80 4.57 6.75 -4.52
CA CYS A 80 5.79 7.37 -5.04
C CYS A 80 6.43 6.50 -6.12
N ASN A 81 6.45 6.99 -7.36
CA ASN A 81 6.98 6.29 -8.51
C ASN A 81 7.65 7.28 -9.48
N ASP A 82 8.97 7.20 -9.61
CA ASP A 82 9.76 8.14 -10.40
C ASP A 82 9.45 8.04 -11.89
N GLU A 83 9.29 6.81 -12.41
CA GLU A 83 8.95 6.59 -13.81
C GLU A 83 7.59 7.23 -14.15
N PHE A 84 6.59 7.06 -13.28
CA PHE A 84 5.28 7.70 -13.48
C PHE A 84 5.37 9.21 -13.28
N ALA A 85 6.22 9.69 -12.37
CA ALA A 85 6.44 11.11 -12.17
C ALA A 85 7.02 11.80 -13.42
N LEU A 86 7.85 11.07 -14.19
CA LEU A 86 8.44 11.54 -15.45
C LEU A 86 7.49 11.40 -16.65
N SER A 87 6.65 10.36 -16.68
CA SER A 87 5.84 10.01 -17.86
C SER A 87 4.39 10.53 -17.82
N HIS A 88 3.88 10.90 -16.64
CA HIS A 88 2.49 11.34 -16.45
C HIS A 88 2.43 12.65 -15.68
N SER A 89 1.40 13.46 -15.90
CA SER A 89 1.11 14.62 -15.06
C SER A 89 0.63 14.21 -13.66
N PRO A 90 0.72 15.10 -12.65
CA PRO A 90 0.19 14.82 -11.31
C PRO A 90 -1.30 14.42 -11.28
N ILE A 91 -2.13 15.05 -12.12
CA ILE A 91 -3.57 14.77 -12.18
C ILE A 91 -3.84 13.39 -12.79
N GLU A 92 -3.10 13.00 -13.83
CA GLU A 92 -3.24 11.68 -14.46
C GLU A 92 -2.90 10.57 -13.47
N ARG A 93 -1.78 10.72 -12.74
CA ARG A 93 -1.42 9.78 -11.68
C ARG A 93 -2.47 9.69 -10.59
N ALA A 94 -2.95 10.85 -10.08
CA ALA A 94 -3.96 10.88 -9.04
C ALA A 94 -5.26 10.17 -9.46
N LYS A 95 -5.73 10.40 -10.69
CA LYS A 95 -6.90 9.71 -11.25
C LYS A 95 -6.67 8.21 -11.38
N MET A 96 -5.52 7.81 -11.92
CA MET A 96 -5.16 6.40 -12.08
C MET A 96 -5.16 5.66 -10.74
N TYR A 97 -4.46 6.21 -9.75
CA TYR A 97 -4.38 5.58 -8.43
C TYR A 97 -5.73 5.55 -7.71
N LEU A 98 -6.56 6.59 -7.86
CA LEU A 98 -7.91 6.61 -7.31
C LEU A 98 -8.79 5.50 -7.93
N GLU A 99 -8.77 5.34 -9.25
CA GLU A 99 -9.58 4.32 -9.92
C GLU A 99 -9.13 2.90 -9.59
N ASP A 100 -7.83 2.66 -9.50
CA ASP A 100 -7.30 1.37 -9.05
C ASP A 100 -7.66 1.09 -7.57
N THR A 101 -7.57 2.11 -6.71
CA THR A 101 -7.99 2.00 -5.30
C THR A 101 -9.47 1.64 -5.17
N LYS A 102 -10.35 2.29 -5.95
CA LYS A 102 -11.79 1.97 -5.95
C LYS A 102 -12.06 0.52 -6.35
N LYS A 103 -11.35 0.00 -7.35
CA LYS A 103 -11.46 -1.40 -7.79
C LYS A 103 -11.03 -2.36 -6.68
N LEU A 104 -9.91 -2.08 -6.02
CA LEU A 104 -9.44 -2.85 -4.87
C LEU A 104 -10.46 -2.86 -3.73
N LEU A 105 -10.99 -1.69 -3.35
CA LEU A 105 -11.98 -1.58 -2.27
C LEU A 105 -13.29 -2.32 -2.62
N LYS A 106 -13.71 -2.29 -3.89
CA LYS A 106 -14.83 -3.09 -4.36
C LYS A 106 -14.56 -4.59 -4.21
N GLN A 107 -13.38 -5.06 -4.61
CA GLN A 107 -12.97 -6.45 -4.44
C GLN A 107 -12.94 -6.87 -2.95
N VAL A 108 -12.49 -5.98 -2.06
CA VAL A 108 -12.51 -6.24 -0.61
C VAL A 108 -13.94 -6.40 -0.09
N ALA A 109 -14.89 -5.61 -0.59
CA ALA A 109 -16.29 -5.68 -0.20
C ALA A 109 -17.03 -6.91 -0.77
N GLU A 110 -16.57 -7.45 -1.90
CA GLU A 110 -17.20 -8.58 -2.61
C GLU A 110 -16.63 -9.96 -2.25
N SER A 111 -15.48 -10.01 -1.56
CA SER A 111 -14.80 -11.25 -1.18
C SER A 111 -15.08 -11.65 0.26
#